data_AF-A0A7Z9H7D9-F1
#
_entry.id   AF-A0A7Z9H7D9-F1
#
_cell.length_a   1.000
_cell.length_b   1.000
_cell.length_c   1.000
_cell.angle_alpha   90.00
_cell.angle_beta   90.00
_cell.angle_gamma   90.00
#
_symmetry.space_group_name_H-M   'P 1'
#
loop_
_entity.id
_entity.type
_entity.pdbx_description
1 polymer ?
#
loop_
_entity_poly.entity_id
_entity_poly.type
_entity_poly.pdbx_seq_one_letter_code
_entity_poly.pdbx_strand_id
1 'polypeptide(L)'
;MALLTRASLLFVLLAATLSAGFCFSSSVVDDPRRPLDLPSGGRGDDDDDESAPEWITFYGSEYEGDCFCWALDRSGSMGWNGRWGVLQEELSSAILSLSAQAEFGLVFWSSTVIAWRNEVVRASSARKLAAISWAQGLSPEGATFIIPGVEKALNINRSSTKNRLVVIVLSDGEPTSDSDDPINEATEAINQANWDMQEINTIGVEVNEAGTAFLQAVANANGGTYNAAF
;
A
#
# COMPACT_ATOMS: atom_id res chain seq x y z
N MET A 1 -21.35 47.94 -19.56
CA MET A 1 -19.98 48.43 -19.85
C MET A 1 -19.04 47.27 -19.52
N ALA A 2 -18.71 46.33 -20.41
CA ALA A 2 -18.06 46.41 -21.72
C ALA A 2 -16.63 46.96 -21.65
N LEU A 3 -15.64 46.06 -21.83
CA LEU A 3 -14.25 46.20 -22.31
C LEU A 3 -13.56 44.84 -22.00
N LEU A 4 -13.32 43.86 -22.87
CA LEU A 4 -13.07 43.76 -24.32
C LEU A 4 -11.78 44.47 -24.78
N THR A 5 -10.69 43.69 -24.94
CA THR A 5 -9.62 43.77 -25.97
C THR A 5 -8.61 42.63 -25.71
N ARG A 6 -8.51 41.56 -26.55
CA ARG A 6 -7.71 41.40 -27.81
C ARG A 6 -6.19 41.58 -27.56
N ALA A 7 -5.22 40.82 -28.07
CA ALA A 7 -5.03 39.78 -29.09
C ALA A 7 -3.62 39.15 -28.80
N SER A 8 -3.17 37.99 -29.28
CA SER A 8 -2.78 37.70 -30.68
C SER A 8 -2.27 36.26 -30.80
N LEU A 9 -2.68 35.59 -31.89
CA LEU A 9 -2.07 34.38 -32.45
C LEU A 9 -0.61 34.61 -32.86
N LEU A 10 0.23 33.58 -32.80
CA LEU A 10 1.02 33.17 -33.99
C LEU A 10 1.49 31.71 -33.93
N PHE A 11 1.11 30.97 -34.96
CA PHE A 11 1.53 29.63 -35.38
C PHE A 11 2.90 29.70 -36.08
N VAL A 12 3.83 28.78 -35.81
CA VAL A 12 4.83 28.34 -36.82
C VAL A 12 5.12 26.85 -36.66
N LEU A 13 4.57 26.08 -37.61
CA LEU A 13 4.99 24.73 -37.98
C LEU A 13 6.24 24.85 -38.88
N LEU A 14 7.23 23.97 -38.73
CA LEU A 14 8.18 23.69 -39.80
C LEU A 14 8.52 22.20 -39.82
N ALA A 15 8.08 21.52 -40.88
CA ALA A 15 8.37 20.13 -41.19
C ALA A 15 9.00 20.02 -42.58
N ALA A 16 9.78 18.94 -42.74
CA ALA A 16 10.26 18.31 -43.96
C ALA A 16 11.44 18.95 -44.72
N THR A 17 12.51 18.16 -44.87
CA THR A 17 13.02 17.76 -46.19
C THR A 17 13.62 16.35 -46.15
N LEU A 18 13.14 15.52 -47.09
CA LEU A 18 13.69 14.23 -47.51
C LEU A 18 14.98 14.44 -48.31
N SER A 19 15.94 13.54 -48.16
CA SER A 19 16.98 13.29 -49.17
C SER A 19 17.06 11.79 -49.44
N ALA A 20 16.65 11.42 -50.65
CA ALA A 20 16.82 10.10 -51.23
C ALA A 20 18.11 10.07 -52.08
N GLY A 21 18.80 8.92 -52.07
CA GLY A 21 19.77 8.55 -53.10
C GLY A 21 21.07 7.98 -52.55
N PHE A 22 21.26 6.67 -52.64
CA PHE A 22 22.13 6.04 -53.64
C PHE A 22 22.08 4.52 -53.49
N CYS A 23 21.73 3.84 -54.58
CA CYS A 23 21.93 2.41 -54.74
C CYS A 23 23.42 2.13 -54.93
N PHE A 24 23.97 1.17 -54.18
CA PHE A 24 25.16 0.44 -54.59
C PHE A 24 24.92 -1.06 -54.39
N SER A 25 25.17 -1.79 -55.48
CA SER A 25 25.07 -3.23 -55.61
C SER A 25 26.47 -3.83 -55.55
N SER A 26 26.65 -4.90 -54.78
CA SER A 26 27.68 -5.91 -55.05
C SER A 26 27.37 -7.26 -54.39
N SER A 27 27.01 -8.21 -55.26
CA SER A 27 27.41 -9.63 -55.36
C SER A 27 27.59 -10.53 -54.11
N VAL A 28 26.68 -11.51 -54.03
CA VAL A 28 26.88 -12.98 -53.91
C VAL A 28 27.91 -13.53 -52.91
N VAL A 29 27.41 -14.20 -51.86
CA VAL A 29 27.89 -15.54 -51.44
C VAL A 29 26.67 -16.39 -51.08
N ASP A 30 26.58 -17.52 -51.77
CA ASP A 30 25.62 -18.62 -51.62
C ASP A 30 26.05 -19.50 -50.42
N ASP A 31 25.23 -19.58 -49.37
CA ASP A 31 25.37 -20.54 -48.27
C ASP A 31 24.00 -21.19 -48.01
N PRO A 32 23.76 -22.44 -48.44
CA PRO A 32 22.48 -23.09 -48.26
C PRO A 32 22.39 -23.69 -46.86
N ARG A 33 22.37 -22.84 -45.82
CA ARG A 33 21.86 -23.25 -44.52
C ARG A 33 20.34 -23.31 -44.62
N ARG A 34 19.86 -24.53 -44.88
CA ARG A 34 18.44 -24.91 -44.81
C ARG A 34 17.80 -24.27 -43.58
N PRO A 35 16.64 -23.62 -43.70
CA PRO A 35 15.88 -23.20 -42.53
C PRO A 35 15.60 -24.45 -41.69
N LEU A 36 16.06 -24.43 -40.45
CA LEU A 36 15.75 -25.48 -39.49
C LEU A 36 14.26 -25.36 -39.19
N ASP A 37 13.47 -26.27 -39.75
CA ASP A 37 12.03 -26.37 -39.54
C ASP A 37 11.81 -26.89 -38.11
N LEU A 38 11.87 -25.97 -37.15
CA LEU A 38 11.49 -26.25 -35.77
C LEU A 38 9.96 -26.36 -35.75
N PRO A 39 9.39 -27.48 -35.27
CA PRO A 39 7.97 -27.51 -35.01
C PRO A 39 7.65 -26.36 -34.05
N SER A 40 6.80 -25.44 -34.52
CA SER A 40 6.15 -24.41 -33.69
C SER A 40 5.18 -25.11 -32.74
N GLY A 41 5.75 -25.83 -31.77
CA GLY A 41 5.07 -26.52 -30.69
C GLY A 41 5.36 -25.76 -29.41
N GLY A 42 4.39 -25.00 -28.95
CA GLY A 42 4.52 -24.26 -27.70
C GLY A 42 3.49 -23.16 -27.56
N ARG A 43 2.20 -23.48 -27.81
CA ARG A 43 1.13 -22.73 -27.18
C ARG A 43 1.10 -23.15 -25.72
N GLY A 44 2.00 -22.58 -24.93
CA GLY A 44 1.91 -22.53 -23.49
C GLY A 44 1.25 -21.20 -23.14
N ASP A 45 -0.06 -21.08 -23.42
CA ASP A 45 -0.91 -20.15 -22.68
C ASP A 45 -1.23 -20.90 -21.37
N ASP A 46 -0.27 -20.98 -20.46
CA ASP A 46 -0.44 -21.44 -19.06
C ASP A 46 0.83 -20.99 -18.33
N ASP A 47 1.06 -19.67 -18.30
CA ASP A 47 1.85 -19.09 -17.21
C ASP A 47 0.96 -19.16 -15.95
N ASP A 48 0.86 -20.37 -15.38
CA ASP A 48 0.67 -20.60 -13.95
C ASP A 48 1.94 -20.12 -13.22
N ASP A 49 2.38 -18.89 -13.50
CA ASP A 49 3.30 -18.18 -12.61
C ASP A 49 2.47 -17.90 -11.38
N GLU A 50 2.55 -18.80 -10.38
CA GLU A 50 2.19 -18.48 -9.01
C GLU A 50 2.80 -17.10 -8.73
N SER A 51 1.94 -16.08 -8.70
CA SER A 51 2.39 -14.70 -8.59
C SER A 51 3.22 -14.62 -7.32
N ALA A 52 4.52 -14.39 -7.47
CA ALA A 52 5.43 -14.33 -6.34
C ALA A 52 4.84 -13.33 -5.33
N PRO A 53 4.89 -13.65 -4.03
CA PRO A 53 4.28 -12.80 -3.02
C PRO A 53 4.91 -11.40 -3.08
N GLU A 54 4.08 -10.37 -2.87
CA GLU A 54 4.53 -8.98 -2.93
C GLU A 54 5.29 -8.63 -1.66
N TRP A 55 6.30 -7.78 -1.82
CA TRP A 55 7.09 -7.27 -0.70
C TRP A 55 6.92 -5.75 -0.64
N ILE A 56 6.62 -5.24 0.55
CA ILE A 56 6.61 -3.81 0.81
C ILE A 56 7.54 -3.47 1.96
N THR A 57 8.14 -2.29 1.91
CA THR A 57 8.87 -1.71 3.04
C THR A 57 8.02 -0.61 3.66
N PHE A 58 7.87 -0.63 4.98
CA PHE A 58 7.17 0.41 5.73
C PHE A 58 7.83 0.54 7.11
N TYR A 59 8.29 1.74 7.47
CA TYR A 59 9.08 1.98 8.70
C TYR A 59 10.32 1.07 8.82
N GLY A 60 10.99 0.81 7.70
CA GLY A 60 12.22 0.01 7.65
C GLY A 60 12.04 -1.51 7.83
N SER A 61 10.80 -1.98 8.03
CA SER A 61 10.47 -3.41 8.05
C SER A 61 9.90 -3.84 6.70
N GLU A 62 10.16 -5.10 6.34
CA GLU A 62 9.64 -5.73 5.13
C GLU A 62 8.43 -6.61 5.48
N TYR A 63 7.38 -6.53 4.66
CA TYR A 63 6.17 -7.32 4.81
C TYR A 63 5.85 -8.05 3.51
N GLU A 64 5.57 -9.35 3.62
CA GLU A 64 5.27 -10.25 2.51
C GLU A 64 3.77 -10.54 2.45
N GLY A 65 3.10 -10.25 1.34
CA GLY A 65 1.65 -10.44 1.24
C GLY A 65 1.08 -10.23 -0.15
N ASP A 66 -0.20 -10.51 -0.35
CA ASP A 66 -0.93 -10.23 -1.59
C ASP A 66 -1.95 -9.10 -1.42
N CYS A 67 -2.40 -8.92 -0.18
CA CYS A 67 -3.36 -7.91 0.21
C CYS A 67 -2.93 -7.25 1.53
N PHE A 68 -2.78 -5.93 1.50
CA PHE A 68 -2.28 -5.15 2.64
C PHE A 68 -3.34 -4.18 3.13
N CYS A 69 -3.75 -4.30 4.39
CA CYS A 69 -4.62 -3.32 5.02
C CYS A 69 -3.86 -2.57 6.11
N TRP A 70 -3.62 -1.28 5.89
CA TRP A 70 -3.05 -0.42 6.94
C TRP A 70 -4.14 0.04 7.88
N ALA A 71 -3.88 -0.16 9.15
CA ALA A 71 -4.66 0.34 10.25
C ALA A 71 -3.74 1.31 11.01
N LEU A 72 -4.01 2.61 10.94
CA LEU A 72 -3.08 3.65 11.38
C LEU A 72 -3.70 4.56 12.44
N ASP A 73 -2.93 4.81 13.49
CA ASP A 73 -3.27 5.79 14.52
C ASP A 73 -3.22 7.21 13.95
N ARG A 74 -4.28 7.98 14.21
CA ARG A 74 -4.35 9.42 13.97
C ARG A 74 -4.79 10.18 15.22
N SER A 75 -4.54 9.63 16.41
CA SER A 75 -4.76 10.31 17.68
C SER A 75 -3.96 11.61 17.75
N GLY A 76 -4.33 12.51 18.68
CA GLY A 76 -3.69 13.82 18.78
C GLY A 76 -2.18 13.79 19.01
N SER A 77 -1.64 12.74 19.65
CA SER A 77 -0.21 12.54 19.89
C SER A 77 0.59 12.34 18.61
N MET A 78 -0.02 11.78 17.57
CA MET A 78 0.61 11.64 16.26
C MET A 78 0.95 12.99 15.62
N GLY A 79 0.31 14.09 16.05
CA GLY A 79 0.65 15.45 15.61
C GLY A 79 1.95 16.00 16.21
N TRP A 80 2.56 15.32 17.17
CA TRP A 80 3.74 15.80 17.87
C TRP A 80 5.02 15.38 17.14
N ASN A 81 6.09 16.16 17.31
CA ASN A 81 7.44 15.87 16.81
C ASN A 81 7.55 15.51 15.31
N GLY A 82 6.53 15.85 14.50
CA GLY A 82 6.51 15.51 13.07
C GLY A 82 6.10 14.07 12.73
N ARG A 83 5.69 13.26 13.72
CA ARG A 83 5.30 11.84 13.54
C ARG A 83 4.27 11.65 12.43
N TRP A 84 3.26 12.51 12.38
CA TRP A 84 2.24 12.48 11.33
C TRP A 84 2.80 12.73 9.92
N GLY A 85 3.74 13.65 9.78
CA GLY A 85 4.38 13.93 8.49
C GLY A 85 5.17 12.72 8.00
N VAL A 86 5.97 12.11 8.90
CA VAL A 86 6.71 10.87 8.61
C VAL A 86 5.75 9.74 8.24
N LEU A 87 4.66 9.55 8.98
CA LEU A 87 3.64 8.55 8.66
C LEU A 87 3.07 8.76 7.25
N GLN A 88 2.73 10.00 6.89
CA GLN A 88 2.20 10.31 5.56
C GLN A 88 3.22 10.02 4.43
N GLU A 89 4.49 10.33 4.66
CA GLU A 89 5.58 10.06 3.70
C GLU A 89 5.82 8.56 3.53
N GLU A 90 6.00 7.83 4.64
CA GLU A 90 6.18 6.37 4.66
C GLU A 90 4.99 5.65 4.02
N LEU A 91 3.76 6.06 4.35
CA LEU A 91 2.55 5.45 3.79
C LEU A 91 2.46 5.70 2.28
N SER A 92 2.79 6.91 1.83
CA SER A 92 2.81 7.23 0.41
C SER A 92 3.81 6.37 -0.34
N SER A 93 5.02 6.20 0.22
CA SER A 93 6.07 5.35 -0.33
C SER A 93 5.61 3.89 -0.45
N ALA A 94 5.04 3.33 0.64
CA ALA A 94 4.57 1.96 0.67
C ALA A 94 3.40 1.69 -0.29
N ILE A 95 2.44 2.62 -0.42
CA ILE A 95 1.36 2.48 -1.41
C ILE A 95 1.90 2.55 -2.84
N LEU A 96 2.89 3.41 -3.09
CA LEU A 96 3.49 3.55 -4.42
C LEU A 96 4.30 2.31 -4.82
N SER A 97 4.90 1.58 -3.86
CA SER A 97 5.73 0.40 -4.15
C SER A 97 4.94 -0.87 -4.52
N LEU A 98 3.67 -0.99 -4.12
CA LEU A 98 2.82 -2.15 -4.46
C LEU A 98 2.84 -2.50 -5.96
N SER A 99 2.78 -3.75 -6.39
CA SER A 99 2.47 -4.01 -7.81
C SER A 99 1.00 -3.70 -8.14
N ALA A 100 0.65 -3.71 -9.42
CA ALA A 100 -0.75 -3.58 -9.84
C ALA A 100 -1.62 -4.82 -9.51
N GLN A 101 -0.99 -5.95 -9.13
CA GLN A 101 -1.66 -7.21 -8.80
C GLN A 101 -2.09 -7.27 -7.33
N ALA A 102 -1.39 -6.52 -6.47
CA ALA A 102 -1.68 -6.38 -5.06
C ALA A 102 -3.03 -5.67 -4.81
N GLU A 103 -3.63 -6.00 -3.67
CA GLU A 103 -4.81 -5.31 -3.15
C GLU A 103 -4.48 -4.56 -1.87
N PHE A 104 -5.20 -3.46 -1.61
CA PHE A 104 -4.96 -2.71 -0.40
C PHE A 104 -6.19 -2.00 0.18
N GLY A 105 -6.14 -1.77 1.48
CA GLY A 105 -7.10 -0.99 2.26
C GLY A 105 -6.41 -0.01 3.20
N LEU A 106 -7.10 1.09 3.53
CA LEU A 106 -6.63 2.10 4.47
C LEU A 106 -7.71 2.38 5.51
N VAL A 107 -7.32 2.25 6.78
CA VAL A 107 -8.10 2.59 7.96
C VAL A 107 -7.28 3.51 8.83
N PHE A 108 -7.89 4.59 9.28
CA PHE A 108 -7.35 5.45 10.33
C PHE A 108 -8.29 5.43 11.53
N TRP A 109 -7.74 5.39 12.74
CA TRP A 109 -8.53 5.51 13.97
C TRP A 109 -8.04 6.64 14.86
N SER A 110 -8.98 7.19 15.62
CA SER A 110 -8.70 7.92 16.84
C SER A 110 -9.84 7.68 17.83
N SER A 111 -10.61 8.70 18.20
CA SER A 111 -11.92 8.53 18.85
C SER A 111 -12.98 7.99 17.89
N THR A 112 -12.73 8.07 16.58
CA THR A 112 -13.59 7.54 15.52
C THR A 112 -12.76 6.78 14.50
N VAL A 113 -13.36 5.77 13.88
CA VAL A 113 -12.74 5.01 12.80
C VAL A 113 -13.21 5.54 11.45
N ILE A 114 -12.27 5.81 10.56
CA ILE A 114 -12.54 6.18 9.18
C ILE A 114 -11.76 5.26 8.25
N ALA A 115 -12.37 4.90 7.13
CA ALA A 115 -11.73 4.08 6.11
C ALA A 115 -11.86 4.77 4.76
N TRP A 116 -10.84 4.65 3.92
CA TRP A 116 -10.90 5.20 2.57
C TRP A 116 -11.99 4.52 1.74
N ARG A 117 -12.10 3.20 1.89
CA ARG A 117 -13.11 2.33 1.28
C ARG A 117 -13.51 1.24 2.28
N ASN A 118 -14.67 0.62 2.06
CA ASN A 118 -15.18 -0.46 2.90
C ASN A 118 -14.75 -1.86 2.44
N GLU A 119 -13.89 -1.92 1.43
CA GLU A 119 -13.34 -3.14 0.83
C GLU A 119 -11.93 -2.81 0.31
N VAL A 120 -11.11 -3.85 0.15
CA VAL A 120 -9.80 -3.70 -0.47
C VAL A 120 -9.94 -3.45 -1.96
N VAL A 121 -8.95 -2.77 -2.54
CA VAL A 121 -8.95 -2.48 -3.98
C VAL A 121 -7.61 -2.81 -4.61
N ARG A 122 -7.64 -3.25 -5.86
CA ARG A 122 -6.42 -3.39 -6.67
C ARG A 122 -5.60 -2.10 -6.71
N ALA A 123 -4.29 -2.23 -6.58
CA ALA A 123 -3.34 -1.14 -6.53
C ALA A 123 -3.02 -0.55 -7.92
N SER A 124 -4.05 -0.14 -8.66
CA SER A 124 -3.86 0.62 -9.90
C SER A 124 -3.30 2.02 -9.61
N SER A 125 -2.55 2.60 -10.55
CA SER A 125 -1.93 3.92 -10.36
C SER A 125 -2.93 5.01 -9.94
N ALA A 126 -4.14 5.00 -10.52
CA ALA A 126 -5.20 5.94 -10.16
C ALA A 126 -5.72 5.73 -8.72
N ARG A 127 -5.86 4.47 -8.28
CA ARG A 127 -6.34 4.14 -6.94
C ARG A 127 -5.29 4.47 -5.87
N LYS A 128 -4.02 4.19 -6.16
CA LYS A 128 -2.89 4.57 -5.30
C LYS A 128 -2.86 6.09 -5.05
N LEU A 129 -2.87 6.88 -6.12
CA LEU A 129 -2.85 8.34 -5.99
C LEU A 129 -4.09 8.90 -5.28
N ALA A 130 -5.27 8.32 -5.52
CA ALA A 130 -6.50 8.71 -4.83
C ALA A 130 -6.46 8.39 -3.33
N ALA A 131 -5.91 7.24 -2.95
CA ALA A 131 -5.76 6.84 -1.55
C ALA A 131 -4.75 7.75 -0.82
N ILE A 132 -3.62 8.02 -1.46
CA ILE A 132 -2.58 8.93 -0.94
C ILE A 132 -3.16 10.33 -0.74
N SER A 133 -3.84 10.88 -1.75
CA SER A 133 -4.46 12.20 -1.64
C SER A 133 -5.51 12.27 -0.53
N TRP A 134 -6.28 11.20 -0.32
CA TRP A 134 -7.24 11.12 0.77
C TRP A 134 -6.54 11.11 2.13
N ALA A 135 -5.51 10.27 2.31
CA ALA A 135 -4.75 10.18 3.56
C ALA A 135 -4.00 11.49 3.87
N GLN A 136 -3.49 12.19 2.85
CA GLN A 136 -2.84 13.49 2.97
C GLN A 136 -3.80 14.60 3.44
N GLY A 137 -5.10 14.46 3.16
CA GLY A 137 -6.13 15.40 3.62
C GLY A 137 -6.57 15.21 5.07
N LEU A 138 -6.07 14.17 5.76
CA LEU A 138 -6.39 13.90 7.16
C LEU A 138 -5.42 14.66 8.09
N SER A 139 -5.89 14.89 9.31
CA SER A 139 -5.09 15.45 10.40
C SER A 139 -5.23 14.62 11.68
N PRO A 140 -4.20 14.62 12.55
CA PRO A 140 -4.27 14.03 13.88
C PRO A 140 -5.35 14.69 14.74
N GLU A 141 -6.15 13.89 15.44
CA GLU A 141 -7.17 14.36 16.38
C GLU A 141 -7.63 13.24 17.33
N GLY A 142 -8.23 13.59 18.47
CA GLY A 142 -8.92 12.63 19.33
C GLY A 142 -8.01 11.71 20.14
N ALA A 143 -8.63 10.69 20.74
CA ALA A 143 -8.02 9.66 21.59
C ALA A 143 -7.60 8.42 20.78
N THR A 144 -7.20 7.33 21.45
CA THR A 144 -6.64 6.12 20.81
C THR A 144 -7.55 4.90 21.01
N PHE A 145 -8.62 4.79 20.20
CA PHE A 145 -9.50 3.61 20.20
C PHE A 145 -9.02 2.58 19.18
N ILE A 146 -7.99 1.82 19.57
CA ILE A 146 -7.31 0.89 18.66
C ILE A 146 -8.19 -0.30 18.25
N ILE A 147 -8.97 -0.87 19.18
CA ILE A 147 -9.81 -2.06 18.95
C ILE A 147 -10.72 -1.88 17.72
N PRO A 148 -11.61 -0.86 17.66
CA PRO A 148 -12.50 -0.72 16.51
C PRO A 148 -11.75 -0.38 15.20
N GLY A 149 -10.57 0.23 15.29
CA GLY A 149 -9.70 0.48 14.13
C GLY A 149 -9.18 -0.82 13.53
N VAL A 150 -8.63 -1.69 14.36
CA VAL A 150 -8.10 -3.00 13.95
C VAL A 150 -9.23 -3.92 13.46
N GLU A 151 -10.37 -3.97 14.15
CA GLU A 151 -11.55 -4.70 13.70
C GLU A 151 -12.03 -4.26 12.31
N LYS A 152 -12.04 -2.94 12.06
CA LYS A 152 -12.43 -2.40 10.76
C LYS A 152 -11.44 -2.80 9.67
N ALA A 153 -10.14 -2.78 9.96
CA ALA A 153 -9.10 -3.19 9.03
C ALA A 153 -9.21 -4.68 8.69
N LEU A 154 -9.35 -5.55 9.69
CA LEU A 154 -9.59 -6.99 9.51
C LEU A 154 -10.81 -7.25 8.61
N ASN A 155 -11.92 -6.55 8.87
CA ASN A 155 -13.15 -6.68 8.06
C ASN A 155 -12.98 -6.20 6.62
N ILE A 156 -12.21 -5.13 6.39
CA ILE A 156 -11.90 -4.68 5.03
C ILE A 156 -11.01 -5.71 4.33
N ASN A 157 -9.97 -6.20 5.00
CA ASN A 157 -9.03 -7.14 4.42
C ASN A 157 -9.69 -8.46 4.00
N ARG A 158 -10.71 -8.92 4.75
CA ARG A 158 -11.58 -10.09 4.42
C ARG A 158 -12.30 -10.00 3.09
N SER A 159 -12.48 -8.79 2.55
CA SER A 159 -13.11 -8.64 1.24
C SER A 159 -12.21 -9.09 0.08
N SER A 160 -10.92 -9.30 0.34
CA SER A 160 -9.99 -9.83 -0.65
C SER A 160 -10.25 -11.30 -0.92
N THR A 161 -10.00 -11.73 -2.16
CA THR A 161 -9.96 -13.14 -2.54
C THR A 161 -8.52 -13.68 -2.59
N LYS A 162 -7.55 -12.92 -2.09
CA LYS A 162 -6.14 -13.31 -2.05
C LYS A 162 -5.85 -14.24 -0.86
N ASN A 163 -4.76 -15.00 -0.94
CA ASN A 163 -4.42 -15.98 0.08
C ASN A 163 -3.61 -15.37 1.24
N ARG A 164 -2.74 -14.39 0.96
CA ARG A 164 -1.90 -13.75 1.98
C ARG A 164 -2.44 -12.38 2.36
N LEU A 165 -3.26 -12.37 3.40
CA LEU A 165 -3.87 -11.18 3.98
C LEU A 165 -3.02 -10.65 5.12
N VAL A 166 -2.48 -9.44 4.95
CA VAL A 166 -1.62 -8.78 5.93
C VAL A 166 -2.29 -7.51 6.44
N VAL A 167 -2.41 -7.38 7.76
CA VAL A 167 -2.81 -6.14 8.43
C VAL A 167 -1.59 -5.54 9.09
N ILE A 168 -1.35 -4.24 8.85
CA ILE A 168 -0.25 -3.50 9.46
C ILE A 168 -0.85 -2.45 10.37
N VAL A 169 -0.64 -2.61 11.67
CA VAL A 169 -1.14 -1.73 12.74
C VAL A 169 -0.02 -0.80 13.17
N LEU A 170 -0.24 0.51 13.16
CA LEU A 170 0.73 1.48 13.66
C LEU A 170 0.10 2.35 14.75
N SER A 171 0.78 2.49 15.90
CA SER A 171 0.35 3.39 16.99
C SER A 171 1.53 4.02 17.72
N ASP A 172 1.32 5.21 18.29
CA ASP A 172 2.26 5.88 19.19
C ASP A 172 1.84 5.82 20.66
N GLY A 173 0.84 5.00 21.00
CA GLY A 173 0.25 4.94 22.32
C GLY A 173 -0.31 3.56 22.70
N GLU A 174 -0.96 3.54 23.85
CA GLU A 174 -1.63 2.36 24.42
C GLU A 174 -3.14 2.40 24.15
N PRO A 175 -3.83 1.23 24.15
CA PRO A 175 -5.28 1.19 24.08
C PRO A 175 -5.90 2.01 25.21
N THR A 176 -6.86 2.87 24.88
CA THR A 176 -7.68 3.54 25.90
C THR A 176 -8.94 2.72 26.15
N SER A 177 -9.10 2.21 27.38
CA SER A 177 -10.34 1.60 27.86
C SER A 177 -10.58 1.95 29.34
N ASP A 178 -11.81 1.76 29.80
CA ASP A 178 -12.21 1.99 31.20
C ASP A 178 -11.93 0.76 32.11
N SER A 179 -11.23 -0.26 31.61
CA SER A 179 -10.97 -1.49 32.38
C SER A 179 -9.73 -1.38 33.27
N ASP A 180 -9.66 -2.26 34.26
CA ASP A 180 -8.49 -2.38 35.14
C ASP A 180 -7.27 -2.99 34.40
N ASP A 181 -7.47 -3.58 33.22
CA ASP A 181 -6.43 -4.22 32.40
C ASP A 181 -6.68 -4.00 30.88
N PRO A 182 -6.46 -2.75 30.40
CA PRO A 182 -6.79 -2.36 29.03
C PRO A 182 -5.96 -3.12 27.98
N ILE A 183 -4.77 -3.58 28.34
CA ILE A 183 -3.86 -4.30 27.44
C ILE A 183 -4.39 -5.69 27.14
N ASN A 184 -4.75 -6.46 28.18
CA ASN A 184 -5.27 -7.80 27.99
C ASN A 184 -6.65 -7.76 27.30
N GLU A 185 -7.53 -6.84 27.71
CA GLU A 185 -8.83 -6.64 27.06
C GLU A 185 -8.68 -6.37 25.56
N ALA A 186 -7.83 -5.41 25.18
CA ALA A 186 -7.64 -5.06 23.79
C ALA A 186 -7.01 -6.20 22.98
N THR A 187 -6.05 -6.92 23.56
CA THR A 187 -5.40 -8.06 22.91
C THR A 187 -6.41 -9.19 22.67
N GLU A 188 -7.22 -9.53 23.67
CA GLU A 188 -8.27 -10.55 23.54
C GLU A 188 -9.33 -10.15 22.52
N ALA A 189 -9.78 -8.90 22.53
CA ALA A 189 -10.76 -8.39 21.57
C ALA A 189 -10.23 -8.49 20.13
N ILE A 190 -8.99 -8.08 19.88
CA ILE A 190 -8.35 -8.19 18.56
C ILE A 190 -8.21 -9.65 18.13
N ASN A 191 -7.78 -10.53 19.04
CA ASN A 191 -7.64 -11.96 18.74
C ASN A 191 -8.99 -12.63 18.41
N GLN A 192 -10.05 -12.28 19.14
CA GLN A 192 -11.41 -12.76 18.85
C GLN A 192 -11.92 -12.20 17.52
N ALA A 193 -11.61 -10.95 17.22
CA ALA A 193 -11.96 -10.33 15.96
C ALA A 193 -11.23 -10.96 14.77
N ASN A 194 -10.01 -11.48 14.96
CA ASN A 194 -9.20 -12.15 13.94
C ASN A 194 -9.44 -13.67 13.85
N TRP A 195 -10.71 -14.09 13.85
CA TRP A 195 -11.11 -15.50 13.80
C TRP A 195 -10.67 -16.26 12.54
N ASP A 196 -10.33 -15.55 11.47
CA ASP A 196 -9.84 -16.06 10.19
C ASP A 196 -8.31 -16.06 10.07
N MET A 197 -7.59 -15.73 11.16
CA MET A 197 -6.14 -15.85 11.28
C MET A 197 -5.34 -15.06 10.23
N GLN A 198 -5.73 -13.81 9.98
CA GLN A 198 -4.91 -12.89 9.18
C GLN A 198 -3.63 -12.54 9.91
N GLU A 199 -2.56 -12.30 9.16
CA GLU A 199 -1.30 -11.84 9.75
C GLU A 199 -1.45 -10.40 10.25
N ILE A 200 -1.16 -10.14 11.52
CA ILE A 200 -1.16 -8.79 12.08
C ILE A 200 0.25 -8.39 12.49
N ASN A 201 0.85 -7.47 11.72
CA ASN A 201 2.10 -6.83 12.06
C ASN A 201 1.83 -5.53 12.80
N THR A 202 2.69 -5.19 13.77
CA THR A 202 2.54 -3.97 14.57
C THR A 202 3.80 -3.10 14.53
N ILE A 203 3.61 -1.78 14.52
CA ILE A 203 4.67 -0.78 14.56
C ILE A 203 4.37 0.19 15.70
N GLY A 204 5.33 0.33 16.62
CA GLY A 204 5.28 1.31 17.70
C GLY A 204 6.12 2.53 17.36
N VAL A 205 5.52 3.72 17.26
CA VAL A 205 6.23 4.98 17.02
C VAL A 205 6.46 5.71 18.33
N GLU A 206 7.70 5.76 18.83
CA GLU A 206 8.04 6.42 20.11
C GLU A 206 7.11 6.02 21.28
N VAL A 207 6.70 4.75 21.33
CA VAL A 207 5.75 4.23 22.31
C VAL A 207 6.45 3.90 23.65
N ASN A 208 5.70 3.98 24.76
CA ASN A 208 6.19 3.58 26.09
C ASN A 208 6.33 2.05 26.21
N GLU A 209 6.81 1.57 27.36
CA GLU A 209 6.99 0.13 27.63
C GLU A 209 5.66 -0.64 27.61
N ALA A 210 4.57 -0.05 28.12
CA ALA A 210 3.25 -0.67 28.16
C ALA A 210 2.65 -0.86 26.75
N GLY A 211 2.68 0.17 25.92
CA GLY A 211 2.25 0.10 24.52
C GLY A 211 3.16 -0.80 23.68
N THR A 212 4.48 -0.84 23.96
CA THR A 212 5.39 -1.83 23.36
C THR A 212 4.94 -3.26 23.67
N ALA A 213 4.67 -3.56 24.95
CA ALA A 213 4.23 -4.88 25.38
C ALA A 213 2.89 -5.27 24.73
N PHE A 214 1.95 -4.33 24.64
CA PHE A 214 0.67 -4.53 23.97
C PHE A 214 0.84 -4.84 22.46
N LEU A 215 1.55 -3.99 21.71
CA LEU A 215 1.74 -4.19 20.27
C LEU A 215 2.47 -5.50 19.99
N GLN A 216 3.48 -5.83 20.80
CA GLN A 216 4.19 -7.10 20.69
C GLN A 216 3.29 -8.30 21.01
N ALA A 217 2.41 -8.21 22.00
CA ALA A 217 1.44 -9.25 22.31
C ALA A 217 0.46 -9.48 21.15
N VAL A 218 -0.06 -8.40 20.55
CA VAL A 218 -0.96 -8.48 19.38
C VAL A 218 -0.25 -9.13 18.19
N ALA A 219 0.96 -8.70 17.83
CA ALA A 219 1.68 -9.29 16.71
C ALA A 219 1.98 -10.78 16.92
N ASN A 220 2.53 -11.14 18.09
CA ASN A 220 2.89 -12.52 18.40
C ASN A 220 1.67 -13.46 18.40
N ALA A 221 0.51 -13.00 18.85
CA ALA A 221 -0.71 -13.79 18.88
C ALA A 221 -1.31 -14.03 17.49
N ASN A 222 -0.98 -13.19 16.50
CA ASN A 222 -1.60 -13.18 15.18
C ASN A 222 -0.59 -13.46 14.05
N GLY A 223 0.49 -14.18 14.35
CA GLY A 223 1.46 -14.65 13.36
C GLY A 223 2.31 -13.57 12.70
N GLY A 224 2.26 -12.32 13.19
CA GLY A 224 3.05 -11.22 12.66
C GLY A 224 4.24 -10.85 13.54
N THR A 225 4.81 -9.68 13.27
CA THR A 225 6.00 -9.16 13.94
C THR A 225 5.77 -7.76 14.50
N TYR A 226 6.54 -7.41 15.53
CA TYR A 226 6.59 -6.06 16.10
C TYR A 226 7.87 -5.34 15.64
N ASN A 227 7.71 -4.09 15.22
CA ASN A 227 8.81 -3.19 14.92
C ASN A 227 8.73 -1.90 15.76
N ALA A 228 9.86 -1.50 16.34
CA ALA A 228 9.97 -0.24 17.05
C ALA A 228 10.53 0.84 16.09
N ALA A 229 9.75 1.91 15.90
CA ALA A 229 10.13 3.08 15.13
C ALA A 229 10.48 4.26 16.06
N PHE A 230 11.53 4.99 15.70
CA PHE A 230 12.09 6.11 16.47
C PHE A 230 11.84 7.46 15.80
#